data_AF-A0A923SLV4-F1
#
_entry.id   AF-A0A923SLV4-F1
#
_cell.length_a   1.000
_cell.length_b   1.000
_cell.length_c   1.000
_cell.angle_alpha   90.00
_cell.angle_beta   90.00
_cell.angle_gamma   90.00
#
_symmetry.space_group_name_H-M   'P 1'
#
loop_
_entity.id
_entity.type
_entity.pdbx_description
1 polymer ?
#
loop_
_entity_poly.entity_id
_entity_poly.type
_entity_poly.pdbx_seq_one_letter_code
_entity_poly.pdbx_strand_id
1 'polypeptide(L)'
;MRRLLFALAVVLFAANTGFAQEQQTEQSYLVQPMFGNKPKTESQQKKDERFLTSCDKSFLNRQEASQFFMERGWEYYNEGQIDTAMYRFNLAWLLDPNNKDTYWAFGLISASKDKNEEAITYYEKAKGLDPKNSMLLSDLATSYLAVYREGKKKKNLKKANELLNEAVTAEPQNAYALYNVSLVKFYEKKYTDAWDYLHKSRMLNMAVIDYTYISELVEKMPDPQGFFRSSDGAEAVKEQQ
;
A
#
# COMPACT_ATOMS: atom_id res chain seq x y z
N MET A 1 -29.11 -54.77 -28.26
CA MET A 1 -27.80 -54.10 -28.07
C MET A 1 -28.02 -52.61 -27.80
N ARG A 2 -27.55 -52.14 -26.64
CA ARG A 2 -27.06 -50.79 -26.30
C ARG A 2 -27.75 -49.56 -26.91
N ARG A 3 -28.61 -48.87 -26.16
CA ARG A 3 -28.71 -47.39 -26.11
C ARG A 3 -29.46 -46.96 -24.84
N LEU A 4 -28.76 -46.51 -23.81
CA LEU A 4 -29.25 -45.66 -22.70
C LEU A 4 -28.18 -45.72 -21.59
N LEU A 5 -27.21 -44.78 -21.57
CA LEU A 5 -26.29 -44.52 -20.43
C LEU A 5 -25.30 -43.38 -20.77
N PHE A 6 -25.75 -42.21 -21.26
CA PHE A 6 -24.82 -41.09 -21.54
C PHE A 6 -25.33 -39.69 -21.17
N ALA A 7 -26.40 -39.55 -20.39
CA ALA A 7 -26.93 -38.22 -20.01
C ALA A 7 -26.60 -37.79 -18.56
N LEU A 8 -26.16 -38.69 -17.67
CA LEU A 8 -25.97 -38.35 -16.25
C LEU A 8 -24.56 -37.81 -15.89
N ALA A 9 -23.56 -38.01 -16.74
CA ALA A 9 -22.17 -37.63 -16.43
C ALA A 9 -21.83 -36.15 -16.73
N VAL A 10 -22.59 -35.49 -17.61
CA VAL A 10 -22.30 -34.10 -18.03
C VAL A 10 -22.84 -33.07 -17.03
N VAL A 11 -23.91 -33.38 -16.31
CA VAL A 11 -24.54 -32.46 -15.32
C VAL A 11 -23.69 -32.34 -14.04
N LEU A 12 -23.05 -33.43 -13.60
CA LEU A 12 -22.20 -33.44 -12.40
C LEU A 12 -20.89 -32.66 -12.60
N PHE A 13 -20.33 -32.66 -13.81
CA PHE A 13 -19.09 -31.95 -14.11
C PHE A 13 -19.30 -30.42 -14.15
N ALA A 14 -20.41 -29.96 -14.74
CA ALA A 14 -20.75 -28.54 -14.81
C ALA A 14 -21.11 -27.93 -13.44
N ALA A 15 -21.78 -28.70 -12.57
CA ALA A 15 -22.10 -28.27 -11.21
C ALA A 15 -20.83 -28.11 -10.34
N ASN A 16 -19.86 -29.03 -10.47
CA ASN A 16 -18.58 -28.94 -9.76
C ASN A 16 -17.74 -27.74 -10.21
N THR A 17 -17.73 -27.41 -11.51
CA THR A 17 -17.02 -26.23 -12.01
C THR A 17 -17.69 -24.93 -11.59
N GLY A 18 -19.02 -24.88 -11.54
CA GLY A 18 -19.76 -23.70 -11.08
C GLY A 18 -19.51 -23.42 -9.59
N PHE A 19 -19.59 -24.45 -8.75
CA PHE A 19 -19.35 -24.32 -7.31
C PHE A 19 -17.90 -23.93 -6.98
N ALA A 20 -16.92 -24.55 -7.65
CA ALA A 20 -15.51 -24.20 -7.45
C ALA A 20 -15.20 -22.76 -7.91
N GLN A 21 -15.76 -22.34 -9.04
CA GLN A 21 -15.63 -20.98 -9.54
C GLN A 21 -16.26 -19.97 -8.57
N GLU A 22 -17.46 -20.28 -8.06
CA GLU A 22 -18.18 -19.45 -7.09
C GLU A 22 -17.40 -19.29 -5.79
N GLN A 23 -16.86 -20.39 -5.25
CA GLN A 23 -16.01 -20.38 -4.06
C GLN A 23 -14.71 -19.60 -4.26
N GLN A 24 -14.10 -19.70 -5.44
CA GLN A 24 -12.90 -18.94 -5.79
C GLN A 24 -13.19 -17.44 -5.92
N THR A 25 -14.32 -17.05 -6.51
CA THR A 25 -14.78 -15.65 -6.50
C THR A 25 -15.13 -15.16 -5.09
N GLU A 26 -15.69 -16.03 -4.24
CA GLU A 26 -16.01 -15.70 -2.84
C GLU A 26 -14.74 -15.47 -2.02
N GLN A 27 -13.68 -16.25 -2.24
CA GLN A 27 -12.39 -15.99 -1.59
C GLN A 27 -11.69 -14.74 -2.14
N SER A 28 -11.81 -14.52 -3.46
CA SER A 28 -11.14 -13.41 -4.14
C SER A 28 -11.62 -12.01 -3.68
N TYR A 29 -12.91 -11.84 -3.37
CA TYR A 29 -13.41 -10.51 -2.98
C TYR A 29 -13.06 -10.13 -1.53
N LEU A 30 -12.86 -11.11 -0.64
CA LEU A 30 -12.52 -10.89 0.77
C LEU A 30 -11.15 -10.23 0.96
N VAL A 31 -10.27 -10.43 -0.02
CA VAL A 31 -8.88 -9.95 -0.05
C VAL A 31 -8.70 -8.75 -0.99
N GLN A 32 -9.80 -8.10 -1.37
CA GLN A 32 -9.79 -6.81 -2.06
C GLN A 32 -10.19 -5.69 -1.10
N PRO A 33 -9.61 -4.48 -1.21
CA PRO A 33 -10.02 -3.35 -0.38
C PRO A 33 -11.53 -3.12 -0.41
N MET A 34 -12.11 -2.85 0.76
CA MET A 34 -13.55 -2.67 0.97
C MET A 34 -14.39 -3.80 0.35
N PHE A 35 -13.93 -5.05 0.46
CA PHE A 35 -14.58 -6.23 -0.13
C PHE A 35 -14.80 -6.10 -1.65
N GLY A 36 -13.86 -5.46 -2.35
CA GLY A 36 -13.93 -5.22 -3.79
C GLY A 36 -14.83 -4.06 -4.21
N ASN A 37 -15.35 -3.29 -3.25
CA ASN A 37 -16.19 -2.10 -3.49
C ASN A 37 -17.38 -2.35 -4.44
N LYS A 38 -17.96 -3.55 -4.37
CA LYS A 38 -19.13 -3.96 -5.17
C LYS A 38 -20.37 -4.09 -4.29
N PRO A 39 -21.58 -3.91 -4.85
CA PRO A 39 -22.81 -4.22 -4.12
C PRO A 39 -22.77 -5.65 -3.57
N LYS A 40 -22.95 -5.79 -2.27
CA LYS A 40 -22.97 -7.09 -1.60
C LYS A 40 -24.29 -7.81 -1.84
N THR A 41 -24.24 -9.13 -2.01
CA THR A 41 -25.43 -9.99 -2.06
C THR A 41 -26.14 -10.01 -0.71
N GLU A 42 -27.42 -10.41 -0.67
CA GLU A 42 -28.17 -10.56 0.59
C GLU A 42 -27.47 -11.49 1.58
N SER A 43 -26.86 -12.57 1.09
CA SER A 43 -26.09 -13.50 1.92
C SER A 43 -24.87 -12.82 2.56
N GLN A 44 -24.14 -12.01 1.80
CA GLN A 44 -22.99 -11.26 2.30
C GLN A 44 -23.40 -10.17 3.30
N GLN A 45 -24.49 -9.45 3.03
CA GLN A 45 -25.06 -8.46 3.95
C GLN A 45 -25.45 -9.11 5.28
N LYS A 46 -26.10 -10.28 5.25
CA LYS A 46 -26.44 -11.04 6.46
C LYS A 46 -25.22 -11.52 7.23
N LYS A 47 -24.10 -11.85 6.55
CA LYS A 47 -22.82 -12.16 7.20
C LYS A 47 -22.25 -10.93 7.90
N ASP A 48 -22.27 -9.77 7.23
CA ASP A 48 -21.84 -8.49 7.82
C ASP A 48 -22.67 -8.13 9.06
N GLU A 49 -24.01 -8.23 8.98
CA GLU A 49 -24.91 -7.93 10.10
C GLU A 49 -24.63 -8.82 11.32
N ARG A 50 -24.40 -10.12 11.08
CA ARG A 50 -24.02 -11.06 12.15
C ARG A 50 -22.68 -10.68 12.78
N PHE A 51 -21.70 -10.33 11.96
CA PHE A 51 -20.39 -9.87 12.43
C PHE A 51 -20.53 -8.60 13.28
N LEU A 52 -21.21 -7.57 12.77
CA LEU A 52 -21.45 -6.31 13.48
C LEU A 52 -22.19 -6.54 14.80
N THR A 53 -23.24 -7.37 14.80
CA THR A 53 -23.98 -7.72 16.03
C THR A 53 -23.09 -8.45 17.05
N SER A 54 -22.14 -9.27 16.58
CA SER A 54 -21.17 -9.91 17.48
C SER A 54 -20.24 -8.87 18.09
N CYS A 55 -19.73 -7.93 17.29
CA CYS A 55 -18.87 -6.85 17.78
C CYS A 55 -19.60 -5.94 18.78
N ASP A 56 -20.85 -5.58 18.52
CA ASP A 56 -21.68 -4.75 19.40
C ASP A 56 -21.90 -5.42 20.79
N LYS A 57 -21.73 -6.74 20.90
CA LYS A 57 -21.81 -7.49 22.17
C LYS A 57 -20.47 -7.68 22.87
N SER A 58 -19.36 -7.62 22.12
CA SER A 58 -18.03 -7.99 22.59
C SER A 58 -17.11 -6.80 22.87
N PHE A 59 -17.41 -5.64 22.28
CA PHE A 59 -16.63 -4.41 22.43
C PHE A 59 -17.49 -3.29 23.02
N LEU A 60 -16.85 -2.27 23.59
CA LEU A 60 -17.54 -1.11 24.13
C LEU A 60 -18.27 -0.33 23.04
N ASN A 61 -17.65 -0.21 21.86
CA ASN A 61 -18.21 0.43 20.69
C ASN A 61 -17.50 -0.03 19.41
N ARG A 62 -18.04 0.36 18.24
CA ARG A 62 -17.49 -0.06 16.94
C ARG A 62 -16.14 0.57 16.59
N GLN A 63 -15.80 1.73 17.14
CA GLN A 63 -14.50 2.35 16.94
C GLN A 63 -13.40 1.53 17.63
N GLU A 64 -13.63 1.09 18.87
CA GLU A 64 -12.73 0.17 19.58
C GLU A 64 -12.60 -1.16 18.83
N ALA A 65 -13.72 -1.73 18.37
CA ALA A 65 -13.68 -2.95 17.56
C ALA A 65 -12.86 -2.72 16.27
N SER A 66 -13.06 -1.60 15.57
CA SER A 66 -12.29 -1.26 14.37
C SER A 66 -10.79 -1.21 14.66
N GLN A 67 -10.40 -0.57 15.76
CA GLN A 67 -9.00 -0.50 16.20
C GLN A 67 -8.43 -1.89 16.49
N PHE A 68 -9.17 -2.76 17.18
CA PHE A 68 -8.76 -4.14 17.41
C PHE A 68 -8.50 -4.89 16.09
N PHE A 69 -9.40 -4.78 15.11
CA PHE A 69 -9.19 -5.42 13.80
C PHE A 69 -8.05 -4.78 12.99
N MET A 70 -7.79 -3.47 13.16
CA MET A 70 -6.62 -2.82 12.59
C MET A 70 -5.32 -3.39 13.14
N GLU A 71 -5.22 -3.54 14.47
CA GLU A 71 -4.03 -4.11 15.13
C GLU A 71 -3.77 -5.53 14.64
N ARG A 72 -4.80 -6.38 14.56
CA ARG A 72 -4.68 -7.72 13.96
C ARG A 72 -4.25 -7.68 12.50
N GLY A 73 -4.75 -6.72 11.73
CA GLY A 73 -4.34 -6.55 10.35
C GLY A 73 -2.85 -6.23 10.23
N TRP A 74 -2.33 -5.35 11.09
CA TRP A 74 -0.89 -5.03 11.13
C TRP A 74 -0.02 -6.20 11.60
N GLU A 75 -0.48 -6.99 12.59
CA GLU A 75 0.20 -8.23 12.99
C GLU A 75 0.40 -9.16 11.77
N TYR A 76 -0.68 -9.47 11.06
CA TYR A 76 -0.61 -10.34 9.87
C TYR A 76 0.19 -9.72 8.72
N TYR A 77 0.12 -8.40 8.53
CA TYR A 77 0.90 -7.71 7.52
C TYR A 77 2.40 -7.87 7.78
N ASN A 78 2.82 -7.69 9.04
CA ASN A 78 4.22 -7.83 9.46
C ASN A 78 4.73 -9.28 9.36
N GLU A 79 3.83 -10.26 9.51
CA GLU A 79 4.13 -11.68 9.26
C GLU A 79 4.15 -12.06 7.76
N GLY A 80 3.87 -11.10 6.86
CA GLY A 80 3.78 -11.35 5.41
C GLY A 80 2.49 -12.04 4.97
N GLN A 81 1.51 -12.22 5.86
CA GLN A 81 0.20 -12.81 5.55
C GLN A 81 -0.76 -11.76 4.97
N ILE A 82 -0.44 -11.24 3.79
CA ILE A 82 -1.10 -10.08 3.18
C ILE A 82 -2.61 -10.28 2.97
N ASP A 83 -3.04 -11.46 2.55
CA ASP A 83 -4.48 -11.74 2.32
C ASP A 83 -5.27 -11.74 3.64
N THR A 84 -4.69 -12.32 4.69
CA THR A 84 -5.28 -12.29 6.05
C THR A 84 -5.32 -10.87 6.58
N ALA A 85 -4.23 -10.11 6.40
CA ALA A 85 -4.15 -8.70 6.80
C ALA A 85 -5.24 -7.87 6.10
N MET A 86 -5.39 -8.02 4.78
CA MET A 86 -6.43 -7.34 4.01
C MET A 86 -7.83 -7.66 4.51
N TYR A 87 -8.10 -8.93 4.83
CA TYR A 87 -9.39 -9.31 5.40
C TYR A 87 -9.63 -8.62 6.75
N ARG A 88 -8.62 -8.52 7.63
CA ARG A 88 -8.74 -7.80 8.90
C ARG A 88 -8.97 -6.30 8.71
N PHE A 89 -8.24 -5.67 7.79
CA PHE A 89 -8.45 -4.25 7.44
C PHE A 89 -9.85 -4.00 6.88
N ASN A 90 -10.39 -4.92 6.08
CA ASN A 90 -11.77 -4.86 5.59
C ASN A 90 -12.81 -4.95 6.70
N LEU A 91 -12.59 -5.79 7.71
CA LEU A 91 -13.46 -5.86 8.89
C LEU A 91 -13.38 -4.57 9.72
N ALA A 92 -12.19 -3.99 9.89
CA ALA A 92 -12.01 -2.71 10.56
C ALA A 92 -12.75 -1.57 9.84
N TRP A 93 -12.68 -1.54 8.51
CA TRP A 93 -13.43 -0.58 7.69
C TRP A 93 -14.95 -0.77 7.79
N LEU A 94 -15.44 -2.01 7.84
CA LEU A 94 -16.86 -2.30 8.01
C LEU A 94 -17.42 -1.80 9.36
N LEU A 95 -16.58 -1.85 10.41
CA LEU A 95 -16.91 -1.36 11.74
C LEU A 95 -16.89 0.16 11.83
N ASP A 96 -15.88 0.79 11.23
CA ASP A 96 -15.73 2.24 11.16
C ASP A 96 -15.22 2.69 9.77
N PRO A 97 -16.12 3.12 8.88
CA PRO A 97 -15.75 3.63 7.56
C PRO A 97 -14.98 4.96 7.58
N ASN A 98 -14.86 5.62 8.74
CA ASN A 98 -14.08 6.85 8.93
C ASN A 98 -12.73 6.58 9.60
N ASN A 99 -12.37 5.32 9.85
CA ASN A 99 -11.05 4.98 10.35
C ASN A 99 -10.00 5.22 9.25
N LYS A 100 -9.25 6.31 9.39
CA LYS A 100 -8.16 6.71 8.47
C LYS A 100 -7.16 5.59 8.18
N ASP A 101 -6.87 4.74 9.17
CA ASP A 101 -5.80 3.74 9.07
C ASP A 101 -6.21 2.57 8.17
N THR A 102 -7.52 2.33 7.99
CA THR A 102 -8.03 1.35 7.02
C THR A 102 -7.68 1.75 5.59
N TYR A 103 -7.93 3.02 5.23
CA TYR A 103 -7.59 3.55 3.92
C TYR A 103 -6.08 3.65 3.72
N TRP A 104 -5.33 3.98 4.77
CA TRP A 104 -3.87 3.96 4.71
C TRP A 104 -3.35 2.54 4.43
N ALA A 105 -3.87 1.53 5.13
CA ALA A 105 -3.52 0.13 4.90
C ALA A 105 -3.90 -0.38 3.51
N PHE A 106 -5.09 -0.01 2.99
CA PHE A 106 -5.48 -0.33 1.61
C PHE A 106 -4.53 0.29 0.58
N GLY A 107 -4.10 1.53 0.81
CA GLY A 107 -3.10 2.18 -0.03
C GLY A 107 -1.77 1.43 -0.01
N LEU A 108 -1.27 1.05 1.17
CA LEU A 108 -0.01 0.31 1.32
C LEU A 108 -0.03 -1.04 0.60
N ILE A 109 -1.09 -1.82 0.76
CA ILE A 109 -1.22 -3.11 0.07
C ILE A 109 -1.41 -2.93 -1.44
N SER A 110 -2.07 -1.86 -1.88
CA SER A 110 -2.22 -1.58 -3.31
C SER A 110 -0.89 -1.18 -3.94
N ALA A 111 -0.11 -0.32 -3.26
CA ALA A 111 1.21 0.10 -3.69
C ALA A 111 2.21 -1.07 -3.75
N SER A 112 2.18 -1.99 -2.77
CA SER A 112 3.05 -3.18 -2.78
C SER A 112 2.72 -4.18 -3.90
N LYS A 113 1.57 -4.03 -4.56
CA LYS A 113 1.15 -4.78 -5.75
C LYS A 113 1.34 -3.97 -7.04
N ASP A 114 2.15 -2.92 -7.00
CA ASP A 114 2.41 -1.96 -8.09
C ASP A 114 1.15 -1.24 -8.63
N LYS A 115 0.04 -1.24 -7.88
CA LYS A 115 -1.20 -0.55 -8.26
C LYS A 115 -1.22 0.87 -7.72
N ASN A 116 -0.28 1.68 -8.17
CA ASN A 116 -0.02 3.01 -7.61
C ASN A 116 -1.20 3.99 -7.77
N GLU A 117 -1.97 3.93 -8.87
CA GLU A 117 -3.18 4.76 -9.03
C GLU A 117 -4.31 4.39 -8.05
N GLU A 118 -4.47 3.10 -7.77
CA GLU A 118 -5.41 2.61 -6.77
C GLU A 118 -4.96 3.04 -5.37
N ALA A 119 -3.66 2.90 -5.07
CA ALA A 119 -3.06 3.35 -3.81
C ALA A 119 -3.28 4.84 -3.56
N ILE A 120 -3.05 5.70 -4.57
CA ILE A 120 -3.32 7.15 -4.50
C ILE A 120 -4.78 7.41 -4.08
N THR A 121 -5.73 6.67 -4.63
CA THR A 121 -7.15 6.86 -4.30
C THR A 121 -7.44 6.59 -2.82
N TYR A 122 -6.84 5.55 -2.24
CA TYR A 122 -7.02 5.24 -0.82
C TYR A 122 -6.26 6.20 0.09
N TYR A 123 -5.02 6.52 -0.24
CA TYR A 123 -4.23 7.48 0.52
C TYR A 123 -4.84 8.90 0.52
N GLU A 124 -5.46 9.37 -0.57
CA GLU A 124 -6.15 10.66 -0.58
C GLU A 124 -7.39 10.64 0.34
N LYS A 125 -8.10 9.51 0.45
CA LYS A 125 -9.16 9.35 1.46
C LYS A 125 -8.59 9.40 2.88
N ALA A 126 -7.49 8.68 3.15
CA ALA A 126 -6.82 8.72 4.44
C ALA A 126 -6.35 10.15 4.79
N LYS A 127 -5.77 10.87 3.83
CA LYS A 127 -5.30 12.27 3.99
C LYS A 127 -6.45 13.21 4.31
N GLY A 128 -7.63 12.98 3.72
CA GLY A 128 -8.84 13.75 4.04
C GLY A 128 -9.27 13.60 5.51
N LEU A 129 -8.94 12.48 6.14
CA LEU A 129 -9.23 12.19 7.55
C LEU A 129 -8.08 12.57 8.49
N ASP A 130 -6.82 12.53 8.02
CA ASP A 130 -5.61 12.91 8.77
C ASP A 130 -4.60 13.66 7.89
N PRO A 131 -4.81 14.97 7.70
CA PRO A 131 -4.07 15.75 6.70
C PRO A 131 -2.63 16.08 7.11
N LYS A 132 -2.23 15.79 8.35
CA LYS A 132 -0.90 16.16 8.90
C LYS A 132 -0.02 14.95 9.22
N ASN A 133 -0.47 13.74 8.90
CA ASN A 133 0.33 12.56 9.13
C ASN A 133 1.49 12.47 8.13
N SER A 134 2.71 12.72 8.62
CA SER A 134 3.91 12.78 7.80
C SER A 134 4.18 11.47 7.04
N MET A 135 3.95 10.31 7.68
CA MET A 135 4.19 9.01 7.06
C MET A 135 3.19 8.76 5.92
N LEU A 136 1.89 8.97 6.17
CA LEU A 136 0.85 8.87 5.14
C LEU A 136 1.10 9.80 3.95
N LEU A 137 1.47 11.06 4.21
CA LEU A 137 1.82 12.03 3.17
C LEU A 137 3.02 11.56 2.34
N SER A 138 4.00 10.93 3.00
CA SER A 138 5.18 10.36 2.33
C SER A 138 4.83 9.17 1.45
N ASP A 139 3.99 8.25 1.92
CA ASP A 139 3.53 7.09 1.13
C ASP A 139 2.70 7.51 -0.10
N LEU A 140 1.83 8.50 0.08
CA LEU A 140 1.08 9.09 -1.02
C LEU A 140 2.02 9.72 -2.05
N ALA A 141 3.02 10.48 -1.60
CA ALA A 141 4.03 11.06 -2.48
C ALA A 141 4.84 10.00 -3.24
N THR A 142 5.21 8.89 -2.58
CA THR A 142 5.89 7.75 -3.22
C THR A 142 5.04 7.16 -4.35
N SER A 143 3.74 7.01 -4.15
CA SER A 143 2.84 6.52 -5.22
C SER A 143 2.76 7.51 -6.38
N TYR A 144 2.72 8.83 -6.11
CA TYR A 144 2.80 9.83 -7.18
C TYR A 144 4.15 9.82 -7.90
N LEU A 145 5.27 9.53 -7.20
CA LEU A 145 6.59 9.34 -7.81
C LEU A 145 6.61 8.10 -8.71
N ALA A 146 5.99 6.99 -8.30
CA ALA A 146 5.88 5.77 -9.11
C ALA A 146 5.11 6.03 -10.41
N VAL A 147 3.91 6.63 -10.34
CA VAL A 147 3.14 7.00 -11.53
C VAL A 147 3.87 8.05 -12.38
N TYR A 148 4.65 8.95 -11.75
CA TYR A 148 5.55 9.84 -12.50
C TYR A 148 6.65 9.07 -13.22
N ARG A 149 7.27 8.05 -12.62
CA ARG A 149 8.34 7.27 -13.27
C ARG A 149 7.86 6.59 -14.54
N GLU A 150 6.63 6.07 -14.54
CA GLU A 150 5.99 5.42 -15.68
C GLU A 150 5.52 6.42 -16.74
N GLY A 151 4.77 7.44 -16.35
CA GLY A 151 4.12 8.35 -17.32
C GLY A 151 4.88 9.65 -17.62
N LYS A 152 5.91 9.98 -16.83
CA LYS A 152 6.68 11.24 -16.85
C LYS A 152 5.83 12.52 -16.84
N LYS A 153 4.59 12.44 -16.35
CA LYS A 153 3.66 13.58 -16.30
C LYS A 153 4.06 14.52 -15.17
N LYS A 154 4.52 15.74 -15.51
CA LYS A 154 4.98 16.77 -14.55
C LYS A 154 4.00 17.04 -13.40
N LYS A 155 2.69 16.90 -13.63
CA LYS A 155 1.66 17.07 -12.58
C LYS A 155 1.86 16.11 -11.39
N ASN A 156 2.31 14.89 -11.64
CA ASN A 156 2.51 13.87 -10.61
C ASN A 156 3.76 14.19 -9.77
N LEU A 157 4.86 14.59 -10.43
CA LEU A 157 6.06 15.06 -9.72
C LEU A 157 5.78 16.30 -8.87
N LYS A 158 5.00 17.25 -9.40
CA LYS A 158 4.57 18.44 -8.66
C LYS A 158 3.77 18.06 -7.41
N LYS A 159 2.81 17.14 -7.55
CA LYS A 159 1.98 16.66 -6.44
C LYS A 159 2.81 15.93 -5.38
N ALA A 160 3.76 15.08 -5.78
CA ALA A 160 4.69 14.45 -4.86
C ALA A 160 5.51 15.49 -4.07
N ASN A 161 6.05 16.51 -4.74
CA ASN A 161 6.79 17.59 -4.08
C ASN A 161 5.93 18.36 -3.07
N GLU A 162 4.67 18.69 -3.41
CA GLU A 162 3.73 19.36 -2.50
C GLU A 162 3.49 18.54 -1.23
N LEU A 163 3.18 17.25 -1.40
CA LEU A 163 2.93 16.32 -0.29
C LEU A 163 4.16 16.13 0.61
N LEU A 164 5.35 16.05 0.03
CA LEU A 164 6.58 15.91 0.81
C LEU A 164 6.94 17.19 1.56
N ASN A 165 6.63 18.36 1.01
CA ASN A 165 6.76 19.62 1.75
C ASN A 165 5.78 19.65 2.93
N GLU A 166 4.54 19.18 2.76
CA GLU A 166 3.58 19.01 3.87
C GLU A 166 4.13 18.02 4.91
N ALA A 167 4.67 16.88 4.47
CA ALA A 167 5.22 15.83 5.34
C ALA A 167 6.42 16.31 6.18
N VAL A 168 7.40 16.98 5.55
CA VAL A 168 8.57 17.54 6.24
C VAL A 168 8.20 18.73 7.12
N THR A 169 7.15 19.48 6.78
CA THR A 169 6.62 20.53 7.67
C THR A 169 5.98 19.93 8.91
N ALA A 170 5.23 18.84 8.77
CA ALA A 170 4.61 18.14 9.89
C ALA A 170 5.64 17.43 10.78
N GLU A 171 6.65 16.81 10.17
CA GLU A 171 7.72 16.09 10.87
C GLU A 171 9.08 16.27 10.17
N PRO A 172 9.87 17.28 10.58
CA PRO A 172 11.14 17.59 9.92
C PRO A 172 12.21 16.48 9.99
N GLN A 173 12.06 15.53 10.92
CA GLN A 173 12.99 14.41 11.14
C GLN A 173 12.47 13.09 10.56
N ASN A 174 11.44 13.12 9.72
CA ASN A 174 11.01 11.92 8.99
C ASN A 174 12.05 11.58 7.90
N ALA A 175 12.90 10.60 8.18
CA ALA A 175 13.96 10.15 7.28
C ALA A 175 13.43 9.71 5.92
N TYR A 176 12.28 9.03 5.88
CA TYR A 176 11.65 8.55 4.65
C TYR A 176 11.09 9.70 3.81
N ALA A 177 10.49 10.71 4.43
CA ALA A 177 10.06 11.92 3.74
C ALA A 177 11.26 12.66 3.11
N LEU A 178 12.34 12.85 3.87
CA LEU A 178 13.57 13.50 3.38
C LEU A 178 14.22 12.73 2.22
N TYR A 179 14.23 11.40 2.30
CA TYR A 179 14.67 10.54 1.20
C TYR A 179 13.82 10.78 -0.06
N ASN A 180 12.50 10.80 0.05
CA ASN A 180 11.62 11.04 -1.08
C ASN A 180 11.72 12.48 -1.62
N VAL A 181 12.03 13.48 -0.79
CA VAL A 181 12.38 14.83 -1.27
C VAL A 181 13.61 14.77 -2.16
N SER A 182 14.64 13.99 -1.77
CA SER A 182 15.84 13.83 -2.60
C SER A 182 15.50 13.26 -3.99
N LEU A 183 14.62 12.25 -4.06
CA LEU A 183 14.14 11.68 -5.33
C LEU A 183 13.43 12.73 -6.20
N VAL A 184 12.59 13.58 -5.60
CA VAL A 184 11.97 14.69 -6.32
C VAL A 184 13.04 15.62 -6.90
N LYS A 185 14.03 16.04 -6.09
CA LYS A 185 15.11 16.93 -6.55
C LYS A 185 15.96 16.32 -7.65
N PHE A 186 16.22 15.01 -7.57
CA PHE A 186 16.87 14.26 -8.64
C PHE A 186 16.08 14.34 -9.96
N TYR A 187 14.76 14.11 -9.93
CA TYR A 187 13.93 14.24 -11.13
C TYR A 187 13.79 15.68 -11.64
N GLU A 188 13.92 16.67 -10.75
CA GLU A 188 14.05 18.09 -11.11
C GLU A 188 15.44 18.45 -11.67
N LYS A 189 16.39 17.50 -11.69
CA LYS A 189 17.81 17.67 -12.05
C LYS A 189 18.59 18.61 -11.13
N LYS A 190 18.09 18.81 -9.90
CA LYS A 190 18.75 19.59 -8.84
C LYS A 190 19.58 18.65 -7.98
N TYR A 191 20.70 18.17 -8.54
CA TYR A 191 21.47 17.09 -7.92
C TYR A 191 22.16 17.51 -6.61
N THR A 192 22.56 18.77 -6.46
CA THR A 192 23.07 19.29 -5.18
C THR A 192 22.02 19.18 -4.08
N ASP A 193 20.80 19.66 -4.33
CA ASP A 193 19.69 19.54 -3.38
C ASP A 193 19.34 18.08 -3.09
N ALA A 194 19.41 17.21 -4.12
CA ALA A 194 19.17 15.77 -3.96
C ALA A 194 20.16 15.17 -2.96
N TRP A 195 21.46 15.45 -3.10
CA TRP A 195 22.48 15.02 -2.14
C TRP A 195 22.23 15.57 -0.74
N ASP A 196 21.89 16.86 -0.61
CA ASP A 196 21.64 17.47 0.69
C ASP A 196 20.51 16.77 1.45
N TYR A 197 19.40 16.47 0.78
CA TYR A 197 18.27 15.77 1.40
C TYR A 197 18.55 14.29 1.64
N LEU A 198 19.28 13.61 0.75
CA LEU A 198 19.70 12.23 0.93
C LEU A 198 20.62 12.08 2.16
N HIS A 199 21.56 13.01 2.35
CA HIS A 199 22.44 13.02 3.53
C HIS A 199 21.67 13.28 4.82
N LYS A 200 20.70 14.20 4.81
CA LYS A 200 19.80 14.41 5.96
C LYS A 200 19.01 13.15 6.31
N SER A 201 18.45 12.48 5.31
CA SER A 201 17.75 11.20 5.51
C SER A 201 18.68 10.14 6.11
N ARG A 202 19.87 9.96 5.54
CA ARG A 202 20.88 9.01 5.99
C ARG A 202 21.27 9.19 7.44
N MET A 203 21.45 10.43 7.89
CA MET A 203 21.81 10.73 9.28
C MET A 203 20.74 10.26 10.27
N LEU A 204 19.50 10.13 9.84
CA LEU A 204 18.36 9.75 10.67
C LEU A 204 18.09 8.25 10.57
N ASN A 205 18.06 7.69 9.36
CA ASN A 205 17.87 6.27 9.12
C ASN A 205 18.42 5.86 7.75
N MET A 206 19.51 5.08 7.73
CA MET A 206 20.10 4.58 6.49
C MET A 206 19.21 3.51 5.81
N ALA A 207 18.39 2.77 6.56
CA ALA A 207 17.64 1.63 6.04
C ALA A 207 16.52 2.00 5.05
N VAL A 208 16.11 3.27 4.99
CA VAL A 208 15.09 3.73 4.03
C VAL A 208 15.67 4.08 2.66
N ILE A 209 16.99 4.06 2.51
CA ILE A 209 17.66 4.52 1.29
C ILE A 209 17.87 3.35 0.33
N ASP A 210 17.40 3.52 -0.91
CA ASP A 210 17.67 2.60 -2.02
C ASP A 210 19.06 2.87 -2.62
N TYR A 211 19.92 1.85 -2.60
CA TYR A 211 21.26 1.91 -3.18
C TYR A 211 21.27 2.02 -4.70
N THR A 212 20.21 1.56 -5.37
CA THR A 212 20.03 1.76 -6.81
C THR A 212 19.94 3.24 -7.13
N TYR A 213 19.16 3.98 -6.35
CA TYR A 213 19.05 5.43 -6.49
C TYR A 213 20.37 6.15 -6.15
N ILE A 214 21.11 5.72 -5.12
CA ILE A 214 22.45 6.27 -4.84
C ILE A 214 23.33 6.17 -6.09
N SER A 215 23.36 5.01 -6.72
CA SER A 215 24.16 4.75 -7.91
C SER A 215 23.77 5.69 -9.06
N GLU A 216 22.47 5.84 -9.33
CA GLU A 216 21.96 6.77 -10.34
C GLU A 216 22.34 8.23 -10.04
N LEU A 217 22.31 8.64 -8.77
CA LEU A 217 22.65 10.01 -8.36
C LEU A 217 24.16 10.27 -8.51
N VAL A 218 25.03 9.32 -8.11
CA VAL A 218 26.49 9.41 -8.26
C VAL A 218 26.89 9.58 -9.72
N GLU A 219 26.22 8.88 -10.65
CA GLU A 219 26.46 9.03 -12.09
C GLU A 219 26.12 10.44 -12.61
N LYS A 220 25.15 11.12 -12.00
CA LYS A 220 24.79 12.50 -12.38
C LYS A 220 25.68 13.54 -11.71
N MET A 221 26.06 13.30 -10.46
CA MET A 221 26.90 14.16 -9.66
C MET A 221 27.57 13.33 -8.55
N PRO A 222 28.91 13.27 -8.48
CA PRO A 222 29.60 12.61 -7.37
C PRO A 222 29.15 13.15 -6.01
N ASP A 223 29.13 12.30 -4.99
CA ASP A 223 28.73 12.69 -3.63
C ASP A 223 29.64 13.81 -3.10
N PRO A 224 29.11 15.02 -2.82
CA PRO A 224 29.91 16.15 -2.34
C PRO A 224 30.53 15.90 -0.95
N GLN A 225 29.99 14.98 -0.17
CA GLN A 225 30.53 14.60 1.14
C GLN A 225 31.42 13.35 1.09
N GLY A 226 31.51 12.68 -0.07
CA GLY A 226 32.41 11.54 -0.32
C GLY A 226 32.07 10.25 0.43
N PHE A 227 30.85 10.12 0.95
CA PHE A 227 30.39 8.91 1.63
C PHE A 227 29.98 7.80 0.66
N PHE A 228 29.49 8.16 -0.52
CA PHE A 228 29.10 7.22 -1.56
C PHE A 228 30.01 7.36 -2.77
N ARG A 229 30.66 6.26 -3.16
CA ARG A 229 31.52 6.17 -4.35
C ARG A 229 30.84 5.32 -5.42
N SER A 230 31.27 5.52 -6.66
CA SER A 230 30.75 4.78 -7.82
C SER A 230 30.96 3.26 -7.73
N SER A 231 31.93 2.79 -6.93
CA SER A 231 32.17 1.38 -6.65
C SER A 231 31.17 0.76 -5.67
N ASP A 232 30.61 1.56 -4.77
CA ASP A 232 29.85 1.07 -3.61
C ASP A 232 28.46 0.55 -4.02
N GLY A 233 27.89 1.10 -5.10
CA GLY A 233 26.66 0.60 -5.70
C GLY A 233 26.79 -0.79 -6.33
N ALA A 234 27.97 -1.15 -6.82
CA ALA A 234 28.23 -2.45 -7.44
C ALA A 234 28.49 -3.58 -6.42
N GLU A 235 28.93 -3.24 -5.21
CA GLU A 235 29.13 -4.19 -4.11
C GLU A 235 27.83 -4.45 -3.34
N ALA A 236 27.03 -3.42 -3.05
CA ALA A 236 25.75 -3.58 -2.35
C ALA A 236 24.71 -4.43 -3.12
N VAL A 237 24.69 -4.35 -4.46
CA VAL A 237 23.81 -5.18 -5.30
C VAL A 237 24.23 -6.65 -5.32
N LYS A 238 25.51 -6.96 -5.07
CA LYS A 238 26.01 -8.34 -4.99
C LYS A 238 25.70 -9.03 -3.66
N GLU A 239 25.51 -8.27 -2.58
CA GLU A 239 25.16 -8.83 -1.26
C GLU A 239 23.67 -9.13 -1.10
N GLN A 240 22.83 -8.69 -2.04
CA GLN A 240 21.37 -8.90 -2.03
C GLN A 240 20.88 -9.97 -3.04
N GLN A 241 21.80 -10.69 -3.70
CA GLN A 241 21.52 -11.82 -4.62
C GLN A 241 22.03 -13.13 -4.01
#